data_AF-A0A317DGG7-F1
#
_entry.id   AF-A0A317DGG7-F1
#
_cell.length_a   1.000
_cell.length_b   1.000
_cell.length_c   1.000
_cell.angle_alpha   90.00
_cell.angle_beta   90.00
_cell.angle_gamma   90.00
#
_symmetry.space_group_name_H-M   'P 1'
#
loop_
_entity.id
_entity.type
_entity.pdbx_description
1 polymer ?
#
loop_
_entity_poly.entity_id
_entity_poly.type
_entity_poly.pdbx_seq_one_letter_code
_entity_poly.pdbx_strand_id
1 'polypeptide(L)'
;MAEYLVLALVLLGVLIVGAVGLVVPRLRRRPEPPLPRTEVDTRAEEDLAGPPVEAPQSDLSTGVLVEPPPVIEAPAPTLEVPEPTAGRLVRLRSRLSRSQNVFGKGLLGLLARDHLDEDVWEEIEDSLITADVGVDATREIVDRLRERTRVLGTRSASELRALLAAELVNALDPSMDRSLRTAPKDGVPAVLLVVGVNGAGKTTTCGKIARVLVADGRSVLLGAADTFRAAAADQLQTWGERVGAETVRGPEAADPASVAFDAVRRGTDTGVDTVLIDTAGRLQNKVGLMDELGKVKRVVEKQGPIDETLLILDATTGQNGLEQARVFTEVVNVTGVVLTKLDGTAKGGIVIAVQRKLGIPVKLVGLGEGKDDLAPFDPAQFVDALLGTEAAGRDA
;
A
#
# COMPACT_ATOMS: atom_id res chain seq x y z
N MET A 1 -32.21 41.98 -41.09
CA MET A 1 -33.27 41.52 -40.17
C MET A 1 -32.84 40.28 -39.37
N ALA A 2 -32.31 39.23 -40.01
CA ALA A 2 -31.88 38.01 -39.31
C ALA A 2 -30.70 38.22 -38.33
N GLU A 3 -29.70 39.02 -38.68
CA GLU A 3 -28.53 39.27 -37.81
C GLU A 3 -28.88 39.99 -36.51
N TYR A 4 -29.79 40.97 -36.55
CA TYR A 4 -30.26 41.67 -35.36
C TYR A 4 -31.07 40.76 -34.43
N LEU A 5 -31.74 39.74 -34.99
CA LEU A 5 -32.54 38.78 -34.23
C LEU A 5 -31.65 37.77 -33.50
N VAL A 6 -30.54 37.35 -34.13
CA VAL A 6 -29.51 36.52 -33.49
C VAL A 6 -28.80 37.29 -32.38
N LEU A 7 -28.42 38.55 -32.62
CA LEU A 7 -27.78 39.37 -31.59
C LEU A 7 -28.69 39.60 -30.38
N ALA A 8 -30.00 39.81 -30.60
CA ALA A 8 -30.98 39.95 -29.53
C ALA A 8 -31.15 38.66 -28.71
N LEU A 9 -31.15 37.49 -29.35
CA LEU A 9 -31.21 36.20 -28.66
C LEU A 9 -29.96 35.91 -27.83
N VAL A 10 -28.77 36.27 -28.33
CA VAL A 10 -27.51 36.13 -27.58
C VAL A 10 -27.51 37.05 -26.36
N LEU A 11 -27.91 38.31 -26.52
CA LEU A 11 -28.04 39.26 -25.41
C LEU A 11 -29.05 38.79 -24.36
N LEU A 12 -30.18 38.24 -24.79
CA LEU A 12 -31.18 37.67 -23.89
C LEU A 12 -30.61 36.46 -23.12
N GLY A 13 -29.86 35.58 -23.79
CA GLY A 13 -29.19 34.44 -23.16
C GLY A 13 -28.19 34.86 -22.09
N VAL A 14 -27.35 35.86 -22.37
CA VAL A 14 -26.38 36.40 -21.41
C VAL A 14 -27.09 37.03 -20.21
N LEU A 15 -28.21 37.73 -20.43
CA LEU A 15 -28.98 38.38 -19.38
C LEU A 15 -29.67 37.36 -18.47
N ILE A 16 -30.19 36.26 -19.04
CA ILE A 16 -30.77 35.14 -18.28
C ILE A 16 -29.69 34.43 -17.45
N VAL A 17 -28.53 34.14 -18.03
CA VAL A 17 -27.41 33.49 -17.30
C VAL A 17 -26.90 34.39 -16.16
N GLY A 18 -26.78 35.70 -16.41
CA GLY A 18 -26.41 36.67 -15.38
C GLY A 18 -27.45 36.76 -14.25
N ALA A 19 -28.75 36.73 -14.59
CA ALA A 19 -29.82 36.74 -13.59
C ALA A 19 -29.85 35.46 -12.75
N VAL A 20 -29.66 34.29 -13.35
CA VAL A 20 -29.58 33.00 -12.64
C VAL A 20 -28.35 32.96 -11.72
N GLY A 21 -27.19 33.43 -12.21
CA GLY A 21 -25.96 33.52 -11.43
C GLY A 21 -26.07 34.44 -10.20
N LEU A 22 -26.96 35.42 -10.22
CA LEU A 22 -27.17 36.37 -9.12
C LEU A 22 -28.26 35.94 -8.12
N VAL A 23 -29.20 35.10 -8.56
CA VAL A 23 -30.32 34.60 -7.73
C VAL A 23 -29.96 33.31 -6.98
N VAL A 24 -29.19 32.40 -7.59
CA VAL A 24 -28.81 31.11 -6.97
C VAL A 24 -27.99 31.25 -5.67
N PRO A 25 -27.05 32.22 -5.52
CA PRO A 25 -26.32 32.41 -4.26
C PRO A 25 -27.19 33.01 -3.15
N ARG A 26 -28.25 33.77 -3.51
CA ARG A 26 -29.14 34.44 -2.54
C ARG A 26 -30.20 33.50 -1.95
N LEU A 27 -30.62 32.47 -2.68
CA LEU A 27 -31.56 31.45 -2.19
C LEU A 27 -30.91 30.38 -1.29
N ARG A 28 -29.56 30.30 -1.24
CA ARG A 28 -28.82 29.35 -0.39
C ARG A 28 -28.48 29.84 1.02
N ARG A 29 -28.81 31.10 1.36
CA ARG A 29 -28.69 31.59 2.75
C ARG A 29 -29.99 31.36 3.51
N ARG A 30 -30.23 30.13 3.95
CA ARG A 30 -31.11 29.88 5.10
C ARG A 30 -30.32 30.21 6.37
N PRO A 31 -30.86 30.97 7.32
CA PRO A 31 -30.27 31.05 8.66
C PRO A 31 -30.28 29.65 9.28
N GLU A 32 -29.15 29.22 9.83
CA GLU A 32 -29.11 28.02 10.66
C GLU A 32 -30.04 28.22 11.87
N PRO A 33 -30.82 27.19 12.28
CA PRO A 33 -31.56 27.26 13.52
C PRO A 33 -30.56 27.36 14.69
N PRO A 34 -30.83 28.19 15.71
CA PRO A 34 -29.93 28.31 16.85
C PRO A 34 -29.85 26.97 17.59
N LEU A 35 -28.64 26.58 17.97
CA LEU A 35 -28.38 25.42 18.82
C LEU A 35 -29.21 25.52 20.12
N PRO A 36 -29.80 24.41 20.60
CA PRO A 36 -30.50 24.41 21.87
C PRO A 36 -29.53 24.81 22.98
N ARG A 37 -29.83 25.93 23.65
CA ARG A 37 -29.18 26.31 24.91
C ARG A 37 -29.56 25.24 25.93
N THR A 38 -28.57 24.52 26.43
CA THR A 38 -28.70 23.79 27.68
C THR A 38 -28.90 24.84 28.76
N GLU A 39 -30.16 25.04 29.17
CA GLU A 39 -30.46 25.71 30.43
C GLU A 39 -29.85 24.86 31.53
N VAL A 40 -28.74 25.34 32.09
CA VAL A 40 -28.24 24.85 33.36
C VAL A 40 -29.25 25.32 34.39
N ASP A 41 -29.98 24.35 34.93
CA ASP A 41 -30.85 24.51 36.08
C ASP A 41 -30.01 24.97 37.28
N THR A 42 -29.95 26.28 37.48
CA THR A 42 -29.47 26.89 38.72
C THR A 42 -30.68 27.21 39.58
N ARG A 43 -31.17 26.24 40.35
CA ARG A 43 -31.88 26.44 41.64
C ARG A 43 -32.20 25.10 42.31
N ALA A 44 -31.29 24.66 43.17
CA ALA A 44 -31.57 24.20 44.53
C ALA A 44 -30.29 23.62 45.11
N GLU A 45 -29.60 24.37 45.98
CA GLU A 45 -29.55 24.04 47.41
C GLU A 45 -28.67 25.09 48.10
N GLU A 46 -29.34 25.80 49.00
CA GLU A 46 -28.75 26.68 50.00
C GLU A 46 -27.85 25.88 50.95
N ASP A 47 -27.08 26.65 51.72
CA ASP A 47 -26.60 26.29 53.06
C ASP A 47 -25.19 25.67 53.18
N LEU A 48 -24.17 26.54 53.10
CA LEU A 48 -22.91 26.36 53.84
C LEU A 48 -22.37 27.72 54.33
N ALA A 49 -22.94 28.21 55.43
CA ALA A 49 -22.24 29.12 56.34
C ALA A 49 -21.60 28.29 57.46
N GLY A 50 -20.33 27.90 57.28
CA GLY A 50 -19.49 27.30 58.32
C GLY A 50 -18.55 28.33 58.96
N PRO A 51 -18.33 28.31 60.29
CA PRO A 51 -17.58 29.33 61.02
C PRO A 51 -16.05 29.22 60.82
N PRO A 52 -15.28 30.27 61.19
CA PRO A 52 -13.86 30.37 60.83
C PRO A 52 -12.97 29.45 61.67
N VAL A 53 -11.98 28.83 61.03
CA VAL A 53 -10.99 27.96 61.68
C VAL A 53 -9.83 28.81 62.20
N GLU A 54 -9.72 28.83 63.52
CA GLU A 54 -8.60 29.29 64.32
C GLU A 54 -7.47 28.24 64.28
N ALA A 55 -6.22 28.68 64.15
CA ALA A 55 -5.07 27.80 64.27
C ALA A 55 -4.72 27.58 65.75
N PRO A 56 -4.39 26.33 66.16
CA PRO A 56 -3.25 26.18 67.03
C PRO A 56 -2.35 24.95 66.73
N GLN A 57 -1.07 25.25 66.84
CA GLN A 57 0.12 24.53 67.35
C GLN A 57 0.15 23.00 67.56
N SER A 58 1.40 22.54 67.40
CA SER A 58 2.05 21.23 67.59
C SER A 58 1.49 20.26 68.62
N ASP A 59 1.68 18.95 68.36
CA ASP A 59 2.34 18.04 69.30
C ASP A 59 2.86 16.75 68.61
N LEU A 60 3.87 16.15 69.24
CA LEU A 60 4.82 15.13 68.79
C LEU A 60 4.29 13.68 68.75
N SER A 61 5.07 12.82 68.07
CA SER A 61 5.12 11.33 68.16
C SER A 61 4.04 10.59 67.36
N THR A 62 4.32 9.62 66.48
CA THR A 62 5.25 8.49 66.60
C THR A 62 5.50 7.91 65.19
N GLY A 63 6.74 7.53 64.89
CA GLY A 63 7.13 7.06 63.55
C GLY A 63 6.57 5.68 63.19
N VAL A 64 6.06 5.58 61.96
CA VAL A 64 5.98 4.32 61.20
C VAL A 64 6.62 4.62 59.84
N LEU A 65 7.81 4.08 59.61
CA LEU A 65 8.46 4.07 58.30
C LEU A 65 7.69 3.08 57.43
N VAL A 66 6.83 3.58 56.53
CA VAL A 66 6.26 2.77 55.45
C VAL A 66 7.29 2.73 54.33
N GLU A 67 7.95 1.59 54.19
CA GLU A 67 8.87 1.32 53.09
C GLU A 67 8.07 1.32 51.77
N PRO A 68 8.49 2.07 50.73
CA PRO A 68 7.77 2.06 49.45
C PRO A 68 7.87 0.66 48.82
N PRO A 69 6.80 0.18 48.15
CA PRO A 69 6.80 -1.14 47.54
C PRO A 69 7.92 -1.23 46.48
N PRO A 70 8.52 -2.43 46.30
CA PRO A 70 9.60 -2.62 45.33
C PRO A 70 9.09 -2.29 43.92
N VAL A 71 9.83 -1.43 43.23
CA VAL A 71 9.62 -1.15 41.80
C VAL A 71 9.90 -2.45 41.05
N ILE A 72 8.84 -3.11 40.58
CA ILE A 72 8.96 -4.23 39.65
C ILE A 72 9.43 -3.63 38.32
N GLU A 73 10.72 -3.75 38.03
CA GLU A 73 11.28 -3.44 36.71
C GLU A 73 10.53 -4.29 35.68
N ALA A 74 9.76 -3.63 34.81
CA ALA A 74 9.11 -4.32 33.70
C ALA A 74 10.19 -5.01 32.86
N PRO A 75 10.04 -6.29 32.50
CA PRO A 75 11.05 -6.98 31.70
C PRO A 75 11.26 -6.20 30.40
N ALA A 76 12.53 -5.92 30.07
CA ALA A 76 12.90 -5.25 28.83
C ALA A 76 12.26 -6.01 27.65
N PRO A 77 11.69 -5.30 26.66
CA PRO A 77 11.05 -5.96 25.52
C PRO A 77 12.05 -6.87 24.82
N THR A 78 11.75 -8.17 24.80
CA THR A 78 12.56 -9.14 24.06
C THR A 78 12.39 -8.87 22.57
N LEU A 79 13.44 -8.38 21.91
CA LEU A 79 13.47 -8.19 20.47
C LEU A 79 13.22 -9.53 19.77
N GLU A 80 12.30 -9.55 18.81
CA GLU A 80 12.10 -10.72 17.97
C GLU A 80 13.25 -10.80 16.98
N VAL A 81 14.01 -11.90 17.00
CA VAL A 81 14.95 -12.22 15.93
C VAL A 81 14.16 -12.84 14.78
N PRO A 82 14.01 -12.17 13.63
CA PRO A 82 13.25 -12.72 12.52
C PRO A 82 14.01 -13.87 11.86
N GLU A 83 13.32 -14.94 11.43
CA GLU A 83 13.98 -16.06 10.75
C GLU A 83 14.66 -15.63 9.43
N PRO A 84 15.79 -16.21 9.01
CA PRO A 84 16.44 -15.86 7.75
C PRO A 84 15.50 -15.93 6.53
N THR A 85 15.65 -15.00 5.59
CA THR A 85 14.80 -14.85 4.39
C THR A 85 14.69 -16.14 3.56
N ALA A 86 15.77 -16.91 3.42
CA ALA A 86 15.80 -18.14 2.63
C ALA A 86 14.70 -19.16 2.99
N GLY A 87 14.42 -19.35 4.29
CA GLY A 87 13.38 -20.28 4.76
C GLY A 87 11.95 -19.77 4.58
N ARG A 88 11.77 -18.43 4.56
CA ARG A 88 10.45 -17.80 4.38
C ARG A 88 9.96 -17.96 2.94
N LEU A 89 10.84 -17.79 1.95
CA LEU A 89 10.51 -17.91 0.52
C LEU A 89 9.89 -19.26 0.17
N VAL A 90 10.44 -20.36 0.71
CA VAL A 90 9.92 -21.71 0.46
C VAL A 90 8.51 -21.89 1.02
N ARG A 91 8.24 -21.41 2.23
CA ARG A 91 6.90 -21.47 2.83
C ARG A 91 5.90 -20.60 2.07
N LEU A 92 6.36 -19.45 1.57
CA LEU A 92 5.57 -18.52 0.78
C LEU A 92 5.19 -19.10 -0.59
N ARG A 93 6.12 -19.80 -1.26
CA ARG A 93 5.84 -20.59 -2.48
C ARG A 93 4.73 -21.62 -2.25
N SER A 94 4.76 -22.31 -1.12
CA SER A 94 3.74 -23.31 -0.76
C SER A 94 2.33 -22.73 -0.49
N ARG A 95 2.23 -21.42 -0.22
CA ARG A 95 0.95 -20.72 -0.02
C ARG A 95 0.38 -20.19 -1.32
N LEU A 96 1.24 -19.66 -2.20
CA LEU A 96 0.87 -19.23 -3.55
C LEU A 96 0.21 -20.37 -4.35
N SER A 97 0.76 -21.59 -4.26
CA SER A 97 0.21 -22.76 -4.96
C SER A 97 -1.18 -23.19 -4.47
N ARG A 98 -1.56 -22.86 -3.22
CA ARG A 98 -2.87 -23.22 -2.66
C ARG A 98 -3.99 -22.27 -3.07
N SER A 99 -3.69 -20.98 -3.26
CA SER A 99 -4.68 -19.94 -3.55
C SER A 99 -5.13 -19.89 -5.03
N GLN A 100 -4.25 -20.27 -5.97
CA GLN A 100 -4.49 -20.09 -7.42
C GLN A 100 -5.11 -21.32 -8.12
N ASN A 101 -5.61 -22.28 -7.35
CA ASN A 101 -5.90 -23.63 -7.85
C ASN A 101 -7.17 -23.73 -8.71
N VAL A 102 -8.02 -22.69 -8.77
CA VAL A 102 -9.28 -22.73 -9.56
C VAL A 102 -9.07 -22.25 -10.99
N PHE A 103 -8.40 -21.11 -11.16
CA PHE A 103 -8.09 -20.54 -12.47
C PHE A 103 -7.18 -21.47 -13.28
N GLY A 104 -6.05 -21.91 -12.69
CA GLY A 104 -5.12 -22.82 -13.35
C GLY A 104 -5.78 -24.12 -13.78
N LYS A 105 -6.61 -24.75 -12.93
CA LYS A 105 -7.31 -26.00 -13.29
C LYS A 105 -8.31 -25.82 -14.43
N GLY A 106 -9.06 -24.71 -14.44
CA GLY A 106 -9.98 -24.41 -15.54
C GLY A 106 -9.25 -24.28 -16.87
N LEU A 107 -8.19 -23.47 -16.89
CA LEU A 107 -7.39 -23.23 -18.09
C LEU A 107 -6.69 -24.49 -18.60
N LEU A 108 -6.20 -25.34 -17.69
CA LEU A 108 -5.63 -26.64 -18.06
C LEU A 108 -6.65 -27.62 -18.61
N GLY A 109 -7.90 -27.57 -18.12
CA GLY A 109 -8.99 -28.36 -18.68
C GLY A 109 -9.29 -27.99 -20.13
N LEU A 110 -9.22 -26.70 -20.46
CA LEU A 110 -9.38 -26.21 -21.85
C LEU A 110 -8.24 -26.68 -22.75
N LEU A 111 -7.00 -26.55 -22.28
CA LEU A 111 -5.80 -26.96 -23.02
C LEU A 111 -5.64 -28.48 -23.18
N ALA A 112 -6.40 -29.28 -22.42
CA ALA A 112 -6.37 -30.73 -22.50
C ALA A 112 -7.37 -31.32 -23.50
N ARG A 113 -8.19 -30.49 -24.17
CA ARG A 113 -9.12 -30.95 -25.21
C ARG A 113 -8.33 -31.42 -26.44
N ASP A 114 -8.82 -32.48 -27.09
CA ASP A 114 -8.16 -33.09 -28.27
C ASP A 114 -8.06 -32.13 -29.48
N HIS A 115 -9.00 -31.19 -29.57
CA HIS A 115 -9.04 -30.15 -30.60
C HIS A 115 -9.24 -28.78 -29.96
N LEU A 116 -8.35 -27.85 -30.31
CA LEU A 116 -8.47 -26.43 -29.96
C LEU A 116 -9.08 -25.69 -31.15
N ASP A 117 -10.41 -25.73 -31.23
CA ASP A 117 -11.19 -24.92 -32.17
C ASP A 117 -11.32 -23.47 -31.67
N GLU A 118 -11.99 -22.63 -32.47
CA GLU A 118 -12.13 -21.20 -32.15
C GLU A 118 -12.83 -20.98 -30.81
N ASP A 119 -13.87 -21.77 -30.52
CA ASP A 119 -14.63 -21.70 -29.27
C ASP A 119 -13.72 -21.96 -28.05
N VAL A 120 -12.82 -22.96 -28.12
CA VAL A 120 -11.85 -23.21 -27.04
C VAL A 120 -10.89 -22.04 -26.84
N TRP A 121 -10.45 -21.40 -27.93
CA TRP A 121 -9.57 -20.25 -27.80
C TRP A 121 -10.28 -19.02 -27.22
N GLU A 122 -11.56 -18.81 -27.55
CA GLU A 122 -12.40 -17.79 -26.90
C GLU A 122 -12.55 -18.09 -25.40
N GLU A 123 -12.82 -19.35 -25.01
CA GLU A 123 -12.88 -19.75 -23.60
C GLU A 123 -11.56 -19.48 -22.85
N ILE A 124 -10.41 -19.67 -23.51
CA ILE A 124 -9.08 -19.34 -22.96
C ILE A 124 -8.92 -17.83 -22.76
N GLU A 125 -9.32 -17.02 -23.74
CA GLU A 125 -9.29 -15.56 -23.67
C GLU A 125 -10.16 -15.06 -22.50
N ASP A 126 -11.40 -15.52 -22.43
CA ASP A 126 -12.36 -15.16 -21.38
C ASP A 126 -11.85 -15.55 -19.98
N SER A 127 -11.21 -16.72 -19.86
CA SER A 127 -10.60 -17.16 -18.62
C SER A 127 -9.52 -16.19 -18.14
N LEU A 128 -8.59 -15.81 -19.02
CA LEU A 128 -7.50 -14.88 -18.72
C LEU A 128 -8.02 -13.48 -18.37
N ILE A 129 -9.04 -12.99 -19.08
CA ILE A 129 -9.70 -11.72 -18.76
C ILE A 129 -10.35 -11.77 -17.38
N THR A 130 -11.07 -12.85 -17.07
CA THR A 130 -11.72 -13.06 -15.77
C THR A 130 -10.71 -13.10 -14.62
N ALA A 131 -9.48 -13.56 -14.89
CA ALA A 131 -8.38 -13.53 -13.95
C ALA A 131 -7.74 -12.13 -13.76
N ASP A 132 -8.29 -11.07 -14.35
CA ASP A 132 -7.76 -9.69 -14.36
C ASP A 132 -6.42 -9.51 -15.11
N VAL A 133 -6.08 -10.37 -16.08
CA VAL A 133 -4.90 -10.16 -16.97
C VAL A 133 -5.05 -8.89 -17.83
N GLY A 134 -6.30 -8.51 -18.12
CA GLY A 134 -6.64 -7.35 -18.95
C GLY A 134 -6.76 -7.71 -20.43
N VAL A 135 -7.65 -7.02 -21.14
CA VAL A 135 -8.05 -7.35 -22.51
C VAL A 135 -6.87 -7.32 -23.49
N ASP A 136 -6.13 -6.20 -23.52
CA ASP A 136 -5.02 -6.03 -24.48
C ASP A 136 -3.91 -7.05 -24.26
N ALA A 137 -3.59 -7.33 -22.99
CA ALA A 137 -2.55 -8.29 -22.66
C ALA A 137 -2.99 -9.72 -22.96
N THR A 138 -4.25 -10.04 -22.68
CA THR A 138 -4.80 -11.36 -22.98
C THR A 138 -4.77 -11.65 -24.47
N ARG A 139 -5.24 -10.73 -25.31
CA ARG A 139 -5.22 -10.89 -26.77
C ARG A 139 -3.82 -11.19 -27.28
N GLU A 140 -2.84 -10.41 -26.87
CA GLU A 140 -1.45 -10.63 -27.29
C GLU A 140 -0.92 -12.01 -26.84
N ILE A 141 -1.22 -12.43 -25.62
CA ILE A 141 -0.80 -13.73 -25.09
C ILE A 141 -1.45 -14.87 -25.87
N VAL A 142 -2.75 -14.78 -26.14
CA VAL A 142 -3.51 -15.80 -26.89
C VAL A 142 -3.03 -15.87 -28.34
N ASP A 143 -2.85 -14.73 -29.01
CA ASP A 143 -2.36 -14.68 -30.39
C ASP A 143 -0.97 -15.33 -30.52
N ARG A 144 -0.04 -15.00 -29.62
CA ARG A 144 1.29 -15.62 -29.59
C ARG A 144 1.22 -17.11 -29.30
N LEU A 145 0.35 -17.53 -28.38
CA LEU A 145 0.16 -18.94 -28.06
C LEU A 145 -0.40 -19.72 -29.25
N ARG A 146 -1.41 -19.18 -29.96
CA ARG A 146 -1.98 -19.76 -31.19
C ARG A 146 -0.89 -19.91 -32.26
N GLU A 147 -0.14 -18.85 -32.53
CA GLU A 147 0.95 -18.84 -33.51
C GLU A 147 2.01 -19.92 -33.19
N ARG A 148 2.51 -19.96 -31.95
CA ARG A 148 3.53 -20.93 -31.52
C ARG A 148 3.01 -22.36 -31.55
N THR A 149 1.77 -22.59 -31.15
CA THR A 149 1.13 -23.91 -31.20
C THR A 149 1.09 -24.43 -32.65
N ARG A 150 0.71 -23.57 -33.60
CA ARG A 150 0.68 -23.90 -35.03
C ARG A 150 2.08 -24.19 -35.59
N VAL A 151 3.05 -23.33 -35.29
CA VAL A 151 4.43 -23.44 -35.81
C VAL A 151 5.15 -24.68 -35.28
N LEU A 152 4.99 -24.99 -33.99
CA LEU A 152 5.64 -26.15 -33.36
C LEU A 152 4.87 -27.46 -33.60
N GLY A 153 3.64 -27.39 -34.12
CA GLY A 153 2.79 -28.54 -34.30
C GLY A 153 2.44 -29.22 -32.97
N THR A 154 2.38 -28.45 -31.89
CA THR A 154 2.15 -28.93 -30.53
C THR A 154 0.78 -29.59 -30.41
N ARG A 155 0.74 -30.81 -29.87
CA ARG A 155 -0.51 -31.58 -29.71
C ARG A 155 -0.76 -32.09 -28.30
N SER A 156 0.23 -32.04 -27.42
CA SER A 156 0.05 -32.49 -26.05
C SER A 156 -0.35 -31.35 -25.11
N ALA A 157 -1.25 -31.66 -24.18
CA ALA A 157 -1.66 -30.72 -23.13
C ALA A 157 -0.47 -30.21 -22.29
N SER A 158 0.54 -31.06 -22.06
CA SER A 158 1.75 -30.70 -21.33
C SER A 158 2.61 -29.67 -22.06
N GLU A 159 2.78 -29.80 -23.38
CA GLU A 159 3.55 -28.84 -24.17
C GLU A 159 2.78 -27.52 -24.32
N LEU A 160 1.45 -27.57 -24.55
CA LEU A 160 0.60 -26.37 -24.59
C LEU A 160 0.66 -25.59 -23.28
N ARG A 161 0.61 -26.29 -22.14
CA ARG A 161 0.79 -25.70 -20.82
C ARG A 161 2.15 -25.02 -20.69
N ALA A 162 3.23 -25.66 -21.13
CA ALA A 162 4.57 -25.09 -21.09
C ALA A 162 4.69 -23.85 -21.98
N LEU A 163 4.03 -23.84 -23.14
CA LEU A 163 3.97 -22.67 -24.02
C LEU A 163 3.21 -21.52 -23.38
N LEU A 164 2.02 -21.78 -22.82
CA LEU A 164 1.25 -20.78 -22.09
C LEU A 164 2.06 -20.21 -20.90
N ALA A 165 2.72 -21.06 -20.12
CA ALA A 165 3.57 -20.61 -19.02
C ALA A 165 4.69 -19.69 -19.52
N ALA A 166 5.34 -20.04 -20.64
CA ALA A 166 6.35 -19.20 -21.24
C ALA A 166 5.79 -17.84 -21.71
N GLU A 167 4.60 -17.81 -22.33
CA GLU A 167 3.98 -16.55 -22.75
C GLU A 167 3.58 -15.67 -21.56
N LEU A 168 3.07 -16.25 -20.48
CA LEU A 168 2.75 -15.51 -19.25
C LEU A 168 4.01 -14.93 -18.59
N VAL A 169 5.10 -15.71 -18.53
CA VAL A 169 6.39 -15.21 -18.02
C VAL A 169 6.94 -14.10 -18.91
N ASN A 170 6.85 -14.25 -20.23
CA ASN A 170 7.27 -13.21 -21.17
C ASN A 170 6.43 -11.93 -21.02
N ALA A 171 5.12 -12.05 -20.80
CA ALA A 171 4.24 -10.91 -20.54
C ALA A 171 4.60 -10.15 -19.26
N LEU A 172 5.21 -10.85 -18.30
CA LEU A 172 5.80 -10.31 -17.08
C LEU A 172 7.24 -9.81 -17.26
N ASP A 173 7.81 -9.76 -18.45
CA ASP A 173 9.18 -9.25 -18.71
C ASP A 173 10.22 -9.64 -17.63
N PRO A 174 10.84 -10.81 -17.75
CA PRO A 174 11.84 -11.28 -16.78
C PRO A 174 13.10 -10.41 -16.75
N SER A 175 13.31 -9.51 -17.73
CA SER A 175 14.49 -8.66 -17.78
C SER A 175 14.43 -7.43 -16.85
N MET A 176 13.24 -7.07 -16.37
CA MET A 176 13.08 -5.95 -15.43
C MET A 176 13.80 -6.22 -14.10
N ASP A 177 14.54 -5.21 -13.61
CA ASP A 177 15.17 -5.24 -12.28
C ASP A 177 14.13 -5.18 -11.16
N ARG A 178 14.05 -6.25 -10.38
CA ARG A 178 13.13 -6.41 -9.25
C ARG A 178 13.82 -6.28 -7.89
N SER A 179 15.11 -5.97 -7.85
CA SER A 179 15.84 -5.77 -6.60
C SER A 179 15.33 -4.54 -5.85
N LEU A 180 15.31 -4.61 -4.52
CA LEU A 180 15.04 -3.44 -3.68
C LEU A 180 16.34 -2.66 -3.47
N ARG A 181 16.32 -1.35 -3.71
CA ARG A 181 17.49 -0.48 -3.48
C ARG A 181 17.58 -0.08 -2.01
N THR A 182 18.02 -1.01 -1.17
CA THR A 182 18.06 -0.87 0.31
C THR A 182 19.47 -0.75 0.88
N ALA A 183 20.50 -0.76 0.04
CA ALA A 183 21.89 -0.63 0.51
C ALA A 183 22.29 0.84 0.63
N PRO A 184 22.97 1.24 1.72
CA PRO A 184 23.48 2.60 1.85
C PRO A 184 24.51 2.90 0.76
N LYS A 185 24.59 4.17 0.37
CA LYS A 185 25.52 4.67 -0.65
C LYS A 185 26.36 5.78 -0.05
N ASP A 186 27.67 5.65 -0.14
CA ASP A 186 28.63 6.67 0.35
C ASP A 186 28.40 7.09 1.82
N GLY A 187 27.97 6.14 2.66
CA GLY A 187 27.68 6.38 4.09
C GLY A 187 26.31 7.04 4.36
N VAL A 188 25.47 7.24 3.34
CA VAL A 188 24.10 7.74 3.45
C VAL A 188 23.12 6.55 3.41
N PRO A 189 22.12 6.49 4.30
CA PRO A 189 21.11 5.43 4.27
C PRO A 189 20.35 5.40 2.95
N ALA A 190 19.95 4.21 2.51
CA ALA A 190 18.99 4.08 1.43
C ALA A 190 17.62 4.63 1.87
N VAL A 191 17.01 5.50 1.08
CA VAL A 191 15.70 6.09 1.41
C VAL A 191 14.59 5.45 0.59
N LEU A 192 13.67 4.77 1.28
CA LEU A 192 12.51 4.11 0.69
C LEU A 192 11.23 4.87 1.06
N LEU A 193 10.50 5.35 0.06
CA LEU A 193 9.20 5.99 0.22
C LEU A 193 8.07 5.01 -0.10
N VAL A 194 7.15 4.77 0.84
CA VAL A 194 6.03 3.84 0.65
C VAL A 194 4.73 4.61 0.48
N VAL A 195 4.11 4.45 -0.68
CA VAL A 195 2.90 5.17 -1.10
C VAL A 195 1.79 4.22 -1.53
N GLY A 196 0.57 4.74 -1.70
CA GLY A 196 -0.58 3.97 -2.15
C GLY A 196 -1.86 4.31 -1.41
N VAL A 197 -2.94 3.66 -1.79
CA VAL A 197 -4.28 3.98 -1.28
C VAL A 197 -4.52 3.42 0.13
N ASN A 198 -5.53 3.98 0.80
CA ASN A 198 -5.97 3.47 2.09
C ASN A 198 -6.46 2.02 1.98
N GLY A 199 -6.16 1.21 3.01
CA GLY A 199 -6.57 -0.20 3.05
C GLY A 199 -5.73 -1.15 2.18
N ALA A 200 -4.78 -0.62 1.37
CA ALA A 200 -3.86 -1.45 0.57
C ALA A 200 -2.77 -2.14 1.38
N GLY A 201 -2.60 -1.78 2.67
CA GLY A 201 -1.64 -2.40 3.56
C GLY A 201 -0.26 -1.74 3.61
N LYS A 202 -0.17 -0.41 3.41
CA LYS A 202 1.10 0.36 3.47
C LYS A 202 1.89 0.15 4.77
N THR A 203 1.32 0.58 5.90
CA THR A 203 1.94 0.46 7.23
C THR A 203 2.35 -0.99 7.55
N THR A 204 1.49 -1.96 7.23
CA THR A 204 1.80 -3.39 7.39
C THR A 204 2.98 -3.82 6.51
N THR A 205 3.00 -3.38 5.26
CA THR A 205 4.10 -3.69 4.32
C THR A 205 5.40 -3.03 4.75
N CYS A 206 5.35 -1.79 5.27
CA CYS A 206 6.52 -1.13 5.85
C CYS A 206 7.13 -1.97 6.98
N GLY A 207 6.30 -2.41 7.93
CA GLY A 207 6.75 -3.26 9.03
C GLY A 207 7.32 -4.61 8.57
N LYS A 208 6.69 -5.25 7.56
CA LYS A 208 7.20 -6.50 6.98
C LYS A 208 8.54 -6.31 6.25
N ILE A 209 8.71 -5.23 5.48
CA ILE A 209 9.99 -4.89 4.83
C ILE A 209 11.07 -4.67 5.89
N ALA A 210 10.80 -3.86 6.93
CA ALA A 210 11.75 -3.62 8.00
C ALA A 210 12.18 -4.92 8.70
N ARG A 211 11.22 -5.80 8.99
CA ARG A 211 11.49 -7.13 9.55
C ARG A 211 12.35 -8.00 8.65
N VAL A 212 12.15 -7.95 7.33
CA VAL A 212 12.98 -8.67 6.35
C VAL A 212 14.41 -8.12 6.36
N LEU A 213 14.58 -6.81 6.29
CA LEU A 213 15.90 -6.17 6.27
C LEU A 213 16.68 -6.40 7.57
N VAL A 214 16.02 -6.35 8.73
CA VAL A 214 16.64 -6.69 10.03
C VAL A 214 17.04 -8.15 10.09
N ALA A 215 16.23 -9.07 9.53
CA ALA A 215 16.60 -10.48 9.43
C ALA A 215 17.87 -10.71 8.60
N ASP A 216 18.05 -9.88 7.58
CA ASP A 216 19.22 -9.88 6.70
C ASP A 216 20.42 -9.13 7.32
N GLY A 217 20.33 -8.74 8.61
CA GLY A 217 21.39 -8.09 9.37
C GLY A 217 21.52 -6.58 9.12
N ARG A 218 20.54 -5.95 8.49
CA ARG A 218 20.56 -4.50 8.21
C ARG A 218 19.91 -3.70 9.34
N SER A 219 20.45 -2.53 9.59
CA SER A 219 19.86 -1.52 10.47
C SER A 219 18.80 -0.71 9.73
N VAL A 220 17.63 -0.53 10.36
CA VAL A 220 16.47 0.14 9.75
C VAL A 220 15.93 1.20 10.68
N LEU A 221 15.56 2.35 10.10
CA LEU A 221 14.77 3.39 10.76
C LEU A 221 13.45 3.59 10.03
N LEU A 222 12.37 3.77 10.78
CA LEU A 222 11.01 3.97 10.28
C LEU A 222 10.61 5.45 10.42
N GLY A 223 10.00 6.02 9.37
CA GLY A 223 9.40 7.35 9.40
C GLY A 223 7.88 7.28 9.33
N ALA A 224 7.18 7.70 10.38
CA ALA A 224 5.71 7.67 10.48
C ALA A 224 5.08 8.95 9.86
N ALA A 225 5.16 9.09 8.54
CA ALA A 225 4.62 10.25 7.82
C ALA A 225 3.11 10.15 7.49
N ASP A 226 2.40 9.06 7.82
CA ASP A 226 0.92 9.03 7.87
C ASP A 226 0.41 9.76 9.12
N THR A 227 0.58 11.09 9.15
CA THR A 227 0.27 11.93 10.33
C THR A 227 -1.24 12.17 10.52
N PHE A 228 -2.07 11.81 9.53
CA PHE A 228 -3.53 11.90 9.59
C PHE A 228 -4.18 10.76 10.37
N ARG A 229 -3.45 9.68 10.63
CA ARG A 229 -3.96 8.50 11.32
C ARG A 229 -3.04 8.23 12.50
N ALA A 230 -3.40 8.73 13.69
CA ALA A 230 -2.65 8.46 14.92
C ALA A 230 -2.34 6.96 15.10
N ALA A 231 -3.35 6.11 14.87
CA ALA A 231 -3.20 4.66 14.93
C ALA A 231 -2.20 4.07 13.91
N ALA A 232 -1.95 4.73 12.77
CA ALA A 232 -0.95 4.26 11.80
C ALA A 232 0.47 4.47 12.32
N ALA A 233 0.74 5.61 12.95
CA ALA A 233 2.03 5.87 13.60
C ALA A 233 2.28 4.90 14.76
N ASP A 234 1.27 4.65 15.61
CA ASP A 234 1.37 3.67 16.71
C ASP A 234 1.58 2.24 16.20
N GLN A 235 0.88 1.88 15.11
CA GLN A 235 1.05 0.60 14.45
C GLN A 235 2.46 0.44 13.90
N LEU A 236 3.00 1.44 13.20
CA LEU A 236 4.36 1.41 12.65
C LEU A 236 5.41 1.31 13.75
N GLN A 237 5.23 2.07 14.85
CA GLN A 237 6.10 2.00 16.02
C GLN A 237 6.10 0.59 16.63
N THR A 238 4.93 -0.02 16.80
CA THR A 238 4.82 -1.41 17.29
C THR A 238 5.55 -2.40 16.38
N TRP A 239 5.53 -2.19 15.06
CA TRP A 239 6.33 -2.99 14.12
C TRP A 239 7.83 -2.80 14.34
N GLY A 240 8.28 -1.55 14.53
CA GLY A 240 9.69 -1.23 14.76
C GLY A 240 10.22 -1.80 16.06
N GLU A 241 9.51 -1.61 17.18
CA GLU A 241 9.88 -2.10 18.51
C GLU A 241 10.10 -3.61 18.54
N ARG A 242 9.28 -4.38 17.81
CA ARG A 242 9.41 -5.84 17.72
C ARG A 242 10.74 -6.30 17.12
N VAL A 243 11.36 -5.49 16.26
CA VAL A 243 12.59 -5.85 15.53
C VAL A 243 13.76 -4.91 15.87
N GLY A 244 13.59 -4.01 16.84
CA GLY A 244 14.62 -3.06 17.26
C GLY A 244 14.86 -1.91 16.27
N ALA A 245 13.91 -1.62 15.37
CA ALA A 245 13.98 -0.49 14.45
C ALA A 245 13.38 0.78 15.08
N GLU A 246 14.18 1.84 15.20
CA GLU A 246 13.73 3.15 15.70
C GLU A 246 12.64 3.71 14.79
N THR A 247 11.61 4.35 15.37
CA THR A 247 10.53 5.00 14.61
C THR A 247 10.48 6.49 14.93
N VAL A 248 10.70 7.33 13.92
CA VAL A 248 10.55 8.79 13.99
C VAL A 248 9.10 9.16 13.70
N ARG A 249 8.47 9.88 14.62
CA ARG A 249 7.08 10.35 14.53
C ARG A 249 6.95 11.79 15.00
N GLY A 250 6.04 12.54 14.38
CA GLY A 250 5.64 13.87 14.83
C GLY A 250 4.40 13.84 15.74
N PRO A 251 3.96 15.01 16.24
CA PRO A 251 2.64 15.14 16.87
C PRO A 251 1.52 14.80 15.87
N GLU A 252 0.32 14.52 16.38
CA GLU A 252 -0.85 14.29 15.52
C GLU A 252 -1.11 15.50 14.61
N ALA A 253 -1.45 15.24 13.35
CA ALA A 253 -1.61 16.26 12.30
C ALA A 253 -0.34 17.10 12.03
N ALA A 254 0.84 16.62 12.40
CA ALA A 254 2.10 17.20 11.94
C ALA A 254 2.20 17.18 10.41
N ASP A 255 3.03 18.06 9.86
CA ASP A 255 3.35 18.07 8.45
C ASP A 255 4.11 16.77 8.05
N PRO A 256 3.56 15.91 7.19
CA PRO A 256 4.21 14.66 6.76
C PRO A 256 5.63 14.84 6.22
N ALA A 257 5.85 15.93 5.48
CA ALA A 257 7.14 16.24 4.89
C ALA A 257 8.20 16.55 5.95
N SER A 258 7.80 17.17 7.08
CA SER A 258 8.68 17.44 8.21
C SER A 258 9.07 16.16 8.94
N VAL A 259 8.12 15.25 9.18
CA VAL A 259 8.42 13.93 9.79
C VAL A 259 9.34 13.09 8.89
N ALA A 260 9.09 13.08 7.58
CA ALA A 260 9.94 12.38 6.62
C ALA A 260 11.37 12.96 6.58
N PHE A 261 11.51 14.29 6.64
CA PHE A 261 12.81 14.96 6.73
C PHE A 261 13.58 14.56 7.99
N ASP A 262 12.91 14.57 9.14
CA ASP A 262 13.51 14.22 10.41
C ASP A 262 13.93 12.74 10.45
N ALA A 263 13.14 11.85 9.84
CA ALA A 263 13.49 10.43 9.72
C ALA A 263 14.78 10.23 8.92
N VAL A 264 14.91 10.89 7.76
CA VAL A 264 16.12 10.77 6.93
C VAL A 264 17.33 11.38 7.64
N ARG A 265 17.18 12.57 8.24
CA ARG A 265 18.25 13.19 9.04
C ARG A 265 18.71 12.28 10.16
N ARG A 266 17.77 11.74 10.94
CA ARG A 266 18.06 10.82 12.04
C ARG A 266 18.76 9.56 11.55
N GLY A 267 18.32 9.00 10.44
CA GLY A 267 18.96 7.83 9.81
C GLY A 267 20.40 8.10 9.39
N THR A 268 20.66 9.27 8.79
CA THR A 268 22.02 9.71 8.45
C THR A 268 22.88 9.91 9.69
N ASP A 269 22.38 10.59 10.72
CA ASP A 269 23.11 10.87 11.95
C ASP A 269 23.46 9.60 12.75
N THR A 270 22.60 8.57 12.66
CA THR A 270 22.78 7.28 13.34
C THR A 270 23.50 6.24 12.48
N GLY A 271 23.76 6.54 11.19
CA GLY A 271 24.45 5.65 10.27
C GLY A 271 23.71 4.35 9.99
N VAL A 272 22.37 4.38 9.94
CA VAL A 272 21.58 3.18 9.58
C VAL A 272 21.72 2.85 8.09
N ASP A 273 21.43 1.60 7.72
CA ASP A 273 21.51 1.15 6.33
C ASP A 273 20.31 1.64 5.50
N THR A 274 19.11 1.72 6.10
CA THR A 274 17.87 2.03 5.40
C THR A 274 16.91 2.87 6.23
N VAL A 275 16.30 3.88 5.61
CA VAL A 275 15.16 4.65 6.15
C VAL A 275 13.90 4.34 5.33
N LEU A 276 12.83 3.91 6.00
CA LEU A 276 11.57 3.52 5.38
C LEU A 276 10.44 4.45 5.83
N ILE A 277 9.83 5.19 4.90
CA ILE A 277 8.85 6.23 5.19
C ILE A 277 7.45 5.75 4.81
N ASP A 278 6.55 5.63 5.79
CA ASP A 278 5.12 5.32 5.59
C ASP A 278 4.33 6.61 5.39
N THR A 279 3.59 6.74 4.28
CA THR A 279 2.81 7.95 3.96
C THR A 279 1.30 7.76 4.10
N ALA A 280 0.56 8.85 4.11
CA ALA A 280 -0.90 8.81 3.99
C ALA A 280 -1.37 8.25 2.62
N GLY A 281 -2.64 7.83 2.53
CA GLY A 281 -3.24 7.25 1.31
C GLY A 281 -4.69 7.65 1.00
N ARG A 282 -5.16 8.78 1.53
CA ARG A 282 -6.55 9.27 1.41
C ARG A 282 -6.87 9.79 0.00
N LEU A 283 -7.10 8.89 -0.96
CA LEU A 283 -7.30 9.24 -2.37
C LEU A 283 -8.62 9.97 -2.68
N GLN A 284 -9.60 9.99 -1.77
CA GLN A 284 -10.88 10.70 -1.97
C GLN A 284 -10.71 12.21 -2.19
N ASN A 285 -9.58 12.80 -1.78
CA ASN A 285 -9.16 14.15 -2.14
C ASN A 285 -7.88 14.11 -2.97
N LYS A 286 -7.99 13.65 -4.22
CA LYS A 286 -6.85 13.37 -5.12
C LYS A 286 -5.83 14.51 -5.19
N VAL A 287 -6.30 15.76 -5.32
CA VAL A 287 -5.42 16.93 -5.46
C VAL A 287 -4.59 17.14 -4.19
N GLY A 288 -5.24 17.19 -3.02
CA GLY A 288 -4.54 17.42 -1.76
C GLY A 288 -3.54 16.31 -1.40
N LEU A 289 -3.88 15.04 -1.65
CA LEU A 289 -2.96 13.92 -1.42
C LEU A 289 -1.73 14.01 -2.33
N MET A 290 -1.90 14.34 -3.60
CA MET A 290 -0.79 14.40 -4.55
C MET A 290 0.13 15.59 -4.26
N ASP A 291 -0.42 16.75 -3.89
CA ASP A 291 0.38 17.91 -3.48
C ASP A 291 1.21 17.59 -2.23
N GLU A 292 0.63 16.86 -1.27
CA GLU A 292 1.31 16.41 -0.07
C GLU A 292 2.43 15.42 -0.37
N LEU A 293 2.17 14.39 -1.16
CA LEU A 293 3.18 13.41 -1.56
C LEU A 293 4.32 14.05 -2.37
N GLY A 294 3.99 14.96 -3.28
CA GLY A 294 4.97 15.76 -4.01
C GLY A 294 5.77 16.69 -3.09
N LYS A 295 5.18 17.21 -2.01
CA LYS A 295 5.90 17.97 -0.98
C LYS A 295 6.84 17.07 -0.18
N VAL A 296 6.39 15.90 0.27
CA VAL A 296 7.21 14.91 1.00
C VAL A 296 8.44 14.56 0.16
N LYS A 297 8.24 14.17 -1.10
CA LYS A 297 9.33 13.86 -2.04
C LYS A 297 10.35 15.00 -2.13
N ARG A 298 9.89 16.22 -2.46
CA ARG A 298 10.78 17.40 -2.60
C ARG A 298 11.55 17.75 -1.33
N VAL A 299 10.96 17.52 -0.15
CA VAL A 299 11.61 17.83 1.13
C VAL A 299 12.64 16.76 1.49
N VAL A 300 12.31 15.49 1.29
CA VAL A 300 13.23 14.36 1.48
C VAL A 300 14.43 14.48 0.52
N GLU A 301 14.17 14.83 -0.74
CA GLU A 301 15.22 15.01 -1.78
C GLU A 301 16.24 16.11 -1.44
N LYS A 302 16.00 16.96 -0.44
CA LYS A 302 16.99 17.93 0.06
C LYS A 302 18.10 17.30 0.88
N GLN A 303 17.85 16.12 1.47
CA GLN A 303 18.82 15.37 2.28
C GLN A 303 19.59 14.34 1.46
N GLY A 304 19.05 13.92 0.32
CA GLY A 304 19.63 12.91 -0.56
C GLY A 304 18.59 12.34 -1.52
N PRO A 305 19.01 11.55 -2.52
CA PRO A 305 18.07 10.93 -3.45
C PRO A 305 17.13 9.95 -2.73
N ILE A 306 15.88 9.87 -3.18
CA ILE A 306 15.00 8.73 -2.84
C ILE A 306 15.42 7.57 -3.74
N ASP A 307 15.95 6.50 -3.15
CA ASP A 307 16.43 5.34 -3.89
C ASP A 307 15.30 4.50 -4.46
N GLU A 308 14.18 4.44 -3.75
CA GLU A 308 13.06 3.58 -4.09
C GLU A 308 11.74 4.20 -3.64
N THR A 309 10.78 4.29 -4.54
CA THR A 309 9.38 4.63 -4.23
C THR A 309 8.52 3.41 -4.52
N LEU A 310 8.01 2.78 -3.45
CA LEU A 310 7.20 1.57 -3.52
C LEU A 310 5.71 1.91 -3.47
N LEU A 311 5.00 1.56 -4.53
CA LEU A 311 3.55 1.69 -4.59
C LEU A 311 2.88 0.40 -4.11
N ILE A 312 2.11 0.50 -3.04
CA ILE A 312 1.35 -0.61 -2.47
C ILE A 312 -0.04 -0.66 -3.12
N LEU A 313 -0.35 -1.77 -3.79
CA LEU A 313 -1.66 -2.03 -4.40
C LEU A 313 -2.27 -3.31 -3.84
N ASP A 314 -3.59 -3.27 -3.65
CA ASP A 314 -4.38 -4.41 -3.23
C ASP A 314 -4.82 -5.22 -4.45
N ALA A 315 -4.40 -6.49 -4.53
CA ALA A 315 -4.73 -7.36 -5.65
C ALA A 315 -6.24 -7.62 -5.81
N THR A 316 -7.05 -7.42 -4.76
CA THR A 316 -8.52 -7.56 -4.81
C THR A 316 -9.20 -6.41 -5.54
N THR A 317 -8.53 -5.27 -5.69
CA THR A 317 -9.11 -4.07 -6.34
C THR A 317 -9.18 -4.19 -7.87
N GLY A 318 -8.48 -5.16 -8.46
CA GLY A 318 -8.45 -5.41 -9.90
C GLY A 318 -8.08 -4.15 -10.69
N GLN A 319 -8.76 -3.94 -11.82
CA GLN A 319 -8.50 -2.82 -12.73
C GLN A 319 -8.76 -1.43 -12.12
N ASN A 320 -9.50 -1.33 -11.00
CA ASN A 320 -9.74 -0.04 -10.34
C ASN A 320 -8.48 0.48 -9.63
N GLY A 321 -7.65 -0.41 -9.07
CA GLY A 321 -6.38 -0.02 -8.45
C GLY A 321 -5.36 0.52 -9.46
N LEU A 322 -5.48 0.08 -10.72
CA LEU A 322 -4.59 0.43 -11.83
C LEU A 322 -4.69 1.90 -12.25
N GLU A 323 -5.90 2.45 -12.34
CA GLU A 323 -6.08 3.86 -12.68
C GLU A 323 -5.57 4.78 -11.56
N GLN A 324 -5.71 4.35 -10.31
CA GLN A 324 -5.17 5.07 -9.15
C GLN A 324 -3.64 5.05 -9.17
N ALA A 325 -3.04 3.89 -9.49
CA ALA A 325 -1.60 3.69 -9.56
C ALA A 325 -0.90 4.62 -10.57
N ARG A 326 -1.54 4.92 -11.71
CA ARG A 326 -0.98 5.83 -12.72
C ARG A 326 -0.72 7.22 -12.13
N VAL A 327 -1.68 7.75 -11.37
CA VAL A 327 -1.57 9.09 -10.76
C VAL A 327 -0.44 9.14 -9.75
N PHE A 328 -0.23 8.11 -8.92
CA PHE A 328 0.92 8.06 -8.01
C PHE A 328 2.25 8.05 -8.77
N THR A 329 2.31 7.29 -9.86
CA THR A 329 3.52 7.15 -10.67
C THR A 329 3.99 8.49 -11.23
N GLU A 330 3.06 9.32 -11.69
CA GLU A 330 3.33 10.65 -12.25
C GLU A 330 3.85 11.65 -11.21
N VAL A 331 3.46 11.52 -9.94
CA VAL A 331 3.75 12.52 -8.90
C VAL A 331 5.01 12.20 -8.08
N VAL A 332 5.22 10.92 -7.75
CA VAL A 332 6.31 10.51 -6.83
C VAL A 332 7.38 9.61 -7.45
N ASN A 333 7.39 9.44 -8.78
CA ASN A 333 8.35 8.60 -9.50
C ASN A 333 8.41 7.18 -8.91
N VAL A 334 7.30 6.46 -8.96
CA VAL A 334 7.23 5.08 -8.47
C VAL A 334 8.28 4.21 -9.19
N THR A 335 9.08 3.46 -8.44
CA THR A 335 10.17 2.61 -8.96
C THR A 335 9.87 1.12 -8.84
N GLY A 336 8.90 0.74 -8.01
CA GLY A 336 8.48 -0.63 -7.81
C GLY A 336 7.05 -0.72 -7.26
N VAL A 337 6.38 -1.83 -7.55
CA VAL A 337 5.06 -2.15 -7.00
C VAL A 337 5.17 -3.28 -6.00
N VAL A 338 4.39 -3.19 -4.92
CA VAL A 338 4.12 -4.28 -3.99
C VAL A 338 2.65 -4.64 -4.07
N LEU A 339 2.35 -5.90 -4.38
CA LEU A 339 0.97 -6.38 -4.46
C LEU A 339 0.60 -7.13 -3.19
N THR A 340 -0.43 -6.69 -2.49
CA THR A 340 -0.90 -7.31 -1.25
C THR A 340 -2.18 -8.12 -1.50
N LYS A 341 -2.53 -8.98 -0.53
CA LYS A 341 -3.77 -9.79 -0.52
C LYS A 341 -3.94 -10.72 -1.72
N LEU A 342 -2.83 -11.21 -2.28
CA LEU A 342 -2.85 -12.17 -3.39
C LEU A 342 -3.40 -13.55 -2.98
N ASP A 343 -3.36 -13.86 -1.68
CA ASP A 343 -3.94 -15.06 -1.05
C ASP A 343 -5.46 -15.01 -0.93
N GLY A 344 -6.06 -13.83 -1.03
CA GLY A 344 -7.51 -13.62 -0.89
C GLY A 344 -8.27 -13.60 -2.22
N THR A 345 -7.61 -13.84 -3.36
CA THR A 345 -8.21 -13.59 -4.68
C THR A 345 -7.82 -14.60 -5.74
N ALA A 346 -8.78 -14.93 -6.62
CA ALA A 346 -8.56 -15.69 -7.86
C ALA A 346 -8.10 -14.79 -9.02
N LYS A 347 -7.98 -13.47 -8.80
CA LYS A 347 -7.59 -12.46 -9.78
C LYS A 347 -6.06 -12.32 -9.87
N GLY A 348 -5.36 -13.44 -10.05
CA GLY A 348 -3.89 -13.46 -10.12
C GLY A 348 -3.32 -12.72 -11.34
N GLY A 349 -4.09 -12.56 -12.41
CA GLY A 349 -3.68 -11.87 -13.63
C GLY A 349 -3.39 -10.37 -13.45
N ILE A 350 -3.85 -9.75 -12.36
CA ILE A 350 -3.68 -8.31 -12.12
C ILE A 350 -2.20 -7.88 -12.14
N VAL A 351 -1.27 -8.77 -11.80
CA VAL A 351 0.18 -8.52 -11.86
C VAL A 351 0.63 -8.12 -13.26
N ILE A 352 0.16 -8.86 -14.28
CA ILE A 352 0.49 -8.61 -15.69
C ILE A 352 -0.08 -7.26 -16.13
N ALA A 353 -1.34 -7.00 -15.78
CA ALA A 353 -2.00 -5.75 -16.13
C ALA A 353 -1.30 -4.53 -15.49
N VAL A 354 -0.94 -4.63 -14.21
CA VAL A 354 -0.20 -3.60 -13.46
C VAL A 354 1.13 -3.29 -14.11
N GLN A 355 1.95 -4.31 -14.36
CA GLN A 355 3.28 -4.10 -14.90
C GLN A 355 3.23 -3.50 -16.32
N ARG A 356 2.34 -4.01 -17.18
CA ARG A 356 2.18 -3.51 -18.55
C ARG A 356 1.66 -2.08 -18.60
N LYS A 357 0.69 -1.73 -17.74
CA LYS A 357 0.08 -0.40 -17.76
C LYS A 357 0.97 0.68 -17.16
N LEU A 358 1.75 0.34 -16.13
CA LEU A 358 2.60 1.28 -15.42
C LEU A 358 4.04 1.31 -15.95
N GLY A 359 4.49 0.25 -16.60
CA GLY A 359 5.89 0.11 -17.02
C GLY A 359 6.87 -0.06 -15.85
N ILE A 360 6.38 -0.49 -14.69
CA ILE A 360 7.14 -0.58 -13.44
C ILE A 360 7.08 -2.01 -12.90
N PRO A 361 8.21 -2.59 -12.47
CA PRO A 361 8.24 -3.96 -11.98
C PRO A 361 7.46 -4.14 -10.69
N VAL A 362 6.73 -5.26 -10.60
CA VAL A 362 6.29 -5.79 -9.31
C VAL A 362 7.51 -6.42 -8.64
N LYS A 363 7.90 -5.88 -7.47
CA LYS A 363 9.10 -6.29 -6.74
C LYS A 363 8.79 -7.24 -5.59
N LEU A 364 7.66 -7.05 -4.92
CA LEU A 364 7.24 -7.84 -3.77
C LEU A 364 5.77 -8.24 -3.86
N VAL A 365 5.42 -9.35 -3.20
CA VAL A 365 4.06 -9.85 -3.04
C VAL A 365 3.75 -10.21 -1.59
N GLY A 366 2.61 -9.73 -1.10
CA GLY A 366 2.04 -10.08 0.20
C GLY A 366 1.11 -11.28 0.06
N LEU A 367 1.32 -12.29 0.91
CA LEU A 367 0.74 -13.63 0.79
C LEU A 367 -0.11 -14.04 2.00
N GLY A 368 -0.53 -13.05 2.78
CA GLY A 368 -1.32 -13.24 3.99
C GLY A 368 -1.07 -12.17 5.04
N GLU A 369 -1.73 -12.34 6.17
CA GLU A 369 -1.72 -11.41 7.31
C GLU A 369 -0.55 -11.65 8.27
N GLY A 370 0.13 -12.82 8.18
CA GLY A 370 1.26 -13.15 9.02
C GLY A 370 2.43 -12.19 8.85
N LYS A 371 3.20 -12.00 9.92
CA LYS A 371 4.34 -11.07 9.94
C LYS A 371 5.47 -11.39 8.96
N ASP A 372 5.50 -12.64 8.50
CA ASP A 372 6.48 -13.16 7.55
C ASP A 372 5.88 -13.38 6.16
N ASP A 373 4.64 -12.93 5.92
CA ASP A 373 3.91 -13.12 4.68
C ASP A 373 4.20 -12.00 3.66
N LEU A 374 5.47 -11.89 3.26
CA LEU A 374 5.98 -11.01 2.21
C LEU A 374 7.15 -11.70 1.49
N ALA A 375 7.08 -11.79 0.16
CA ALA A 375 8.12 -12.39 -0.68
C ALA A 375 8.57 -11.44 -1.80
N PRO A 376 9.81 -11.52 -2.28
CA PRO A 376 10.21 -11.08 -3.61
C PRO A 376 9.34 -11.71 -4.69
N PHE A 377 9.03 -10.93 -5.70
CA PHE A 377 8.28 -11.39 -6.86
C PHE A 377 9.22 -12.06 -7.87
N ASP A 378 8.94 -13.33 -8.17
CA ASP A 378 9.60 -14.10 -9.21
C ASP A 378 8.56 -14.46 -10.28
N PRO A 379 8.70 -13.98 -11.53
CA PRO A 379 7.73 -14.23 -12.59
C PRO A 379 7.49 -15.72 -12.88
N ALA A 380 8.55 -16.54 -12.88
CA ALA A 380 8.44 -17.96 -13.19
C ALA A 380 7.69 -18.70 -12.08
N GLN A 381 8.07 -18.48 -10.83
CA GLN A 381 7.41 -19.08 -9.67
C GLN A 381 5.96 -18.61 -9.55
N PHE A 382 5.69 -17.36 -9.88
CA PHE A 382 4.33 -16.82 -9.87
C PHE A 382 3.45 -17.50 -10.93
N VAL A 383 3.95 -17.62 -12.17
CA VAL A 383 3.22 -18.29 -13.26
C VAL A 383 3.04 -19.77 -12.94
N ASP A 384 4.06 -20.43 -12.40
CA ASP A 384 3.96 -21.83 -12.00
C ASP A 384 2.87 -22.02 -10.94
N ALA A 385 2.82 -21.13 -9.94
CA ALA A 385 1.77 -21.15 -8.93
C ALA A 385 0.39 -20.86 -9.53
N LEU A 386 0.29 -19.88 -10.45
CA LEU A 386 -0.95 -19.50 -11.13
C LEU A 386 -1.55 -20.66 -11.94
N LEU A 387 -0.69 -21.42 -12.62
CA LEU A 387 -1.08 -22.57 -13.42
C LEU A 387 -1.16 -23.87 -12.60
N GLY A 388 -0.85 -23.85 -11.30
CA GLY A 388 -0.83 -25.04 -10.45
C GLY A 388 0.18 -26.10 -10.91
N THR A 389 1.30 -25.69 -11.51
CA THR A 389 2.45 -26.59 -11.76
C THR A 389 3.28 -26.62 -10.49
N GLU A 390 3.61 -27.81 -9.98
CA GLU A 390 4.85 -27.91 -9.21
C GLU A 390 5.98 -27.52 -10.16
N ALA A 391 6.88 -26.64 -9.71
CA ALA A 391 8.06 -26.27 -10.48
C ALA A 391 8.83 -27.56 -10.79
N ALA A 392 8.60 -28.14 -11.97
CA ALA A 392 9.30 -29.32 -12.42
C ALA A 392 10.79 -28.97 -12.39
N GLY A 393 11.56 -29.67 -11.56
CA GLY A 393 12.92 -29.36 -11.13
C GLY A 393 13.76 -28.58 -12.15
N ARG A 394 13.84 -27.26 -11.97
CA ARG A 394 14.79 -26.37 -12.67
C ARG A 394 16.02 -26.05 -11.82
N ASP A 395 16.29 -26.87 -10.81
CA ASP A 395 17.54 -26.87 -10.05
C ASP A 395 18.38 -28.11 -10.44
N ALA A 396 18.69 -28.24 -11.73
CA ALA A 396 19.66 -29.20 -12.25
C ALA A 396 20.76 -28.47 -13.03
#